data_AF-A0A7S3WFX2-F1
#
_entry.id   AF-A0A7S3WFX2-F1
#
_cell.length_a   1.000
_cell.length_b   1.000
_cell.length_c   1.000
_cell.angle_alpha   90.00
_cell.angle_beta   90.00
_cell.angle_gamma   90.00
#
_symmetry.space_group_name_H-M   'P 1'
#
loop_
_entity.id
_entity.type
_entity.pdbx_description
1 polymer ?
#
loop_
_entity_poly.entity_id
_entity_poly.type
_entity_poly.pdbx_seq_one_letter_code
_entity_poly.pdbx_strand_id
1 'polypeptide(L)'
;DPDSDNDGIPDAEEGTSDTDSDGVPDYLDPDSDGDGVPDADEGTSDYDSDGLPDYLDPDSDGDGVPNGSESKGDSDTDGVPDYLDPDSDEDGLPDAQEAGRAGDPNYVTINPGDNMDDTPPFDIHSRSYKYGDG
;
A
#
# COMPACT_ATOMS: atom_id res chain seq x y z
N ASP A 1 -10.02 -17.83 -24.84
CA ASP A 1 -10.99 -16.81 -24.43
C ASP A 1 -10.62 -15.47 -25.01
N PRO A 2 -11.38 -14.40 -24.74
CA PRO A 2 -10.90 -13.02 -24.81
C PRO A 2 -10.25 -12.52 -23.49
N ASP A 3 -10.11 -13.40 -22.50
CA ASP A 3 -9.63 -13.21 -21.13
C ASP A 3 -9.08 -14.59 -20.72
N SER A 4 -7.77 -14.80 -20.90
CA SER A 4 -7.17 -16.13 -21.00
C SER A 4 -6.83 -16.73 -19.63
N ASP A 5 -6.62 -15.91 -18.62
CA ASP A 5 -6.30 -16.27 -17.25
C ASP A 5 -7.55 -16.20 -16.32
N ASN A 6 -8.62 -15.51 -16.75
CA ASN A 6 -9.93 -15.37 -16.08
C ASN A 6 -9.92 -14.50 -14.83
N ASP A 7 -9.11 -13.44 -14.82
CA ASP A 7 -9.05 -12.43 -13.76
C ASP A 7 -10.14 -11.33 -13.91
N GLY A 8 -10.70 -11.17 -15.12
CA GLY A 8 -11.70 -10.17 -15.46
C GLY A 8 -11.16 -8.98 -16.27
N ILE A 9 -9.86 -8.94 -16.55
CA ILE A 9 -9.20 -8.02 -17.47
C ILE A 9 -9.11 -8.72 -18.84
N PRO A 10 -9.48 -8.05 -19.96
CA PRO A 10 -9.40 -8.70 -21.27
C PRO A 10 -7.96 -8.76 -21.81
N ASP A 11 -7.61 -9.83 -22.54
CA ASP A 11 -6.28 -10.03 -23.17
C ASP A 11 -5.80 -8.82 -24.01
N ALA A 12 -6.74 -8.04 -24.54
CA ALA A 12 -6.47 -6.87 -25.37
C ALA A 12 -6.05 -5.62 -24.58
N GLU A 13 -6.39 -5.56 -23.30
CA GLU A 13 -5.98 -4.53 -22.34
C GLU A 13 -4.61 -4.89 -21.74
N GLU A 14 -4.44 -6.13 -21.24
CA GLU A 14 -3.18 -6.65 -20.67
C GLU A 14 -2.05 -6.67 -21.71
N GLY A 15 -2.37 -7.15 -22.92
CA GLY A 15 -1.42 -7.18 -24.02
C GLY A 15 -0.42 -8.34 -23.90
N THR A 16 0.77 -8.18 -24.46
CA THR A 16 1.77 -9.27 -24.57
C THR A 16 3.11 -8.89 -23.96
N SER A 17 3.09 -7.94 -23.03
CA SER A 17 4.23 -7.63 -22.19
C SER A 17 4.46 -8.77 -21.19
N ASP A 18 5.48 -8.63 -20.36
CA ASP A 18 5.91 -9.60 -19.34
C ASP A 18 6.50 -8.71 -18.24
N THR A 19 5.61 -8.11 -17.46
CA THR A 19 5.89 -6.94 -16.61
C THR A 19 6.80 -7.31 -15.45
N ASP A 20 6.56 -8.45 -14.80
CA ASP A 20 7.39 -8.98 -13.72
C ASP A 20 8.65 -9.76 -14.22
N SER A 21 8.72 -10.06 -15.52
CA SER A 21 9.80 -10.81 -16.17
C SER A 21 9.95 -12.27 -15.71
N ASP A 22 8.86 -12.94 -15.31
CA ASP A 22 8.87 -14.37 -14.95
C ASP A 22 8.83 -15.31 -16.17
N GLY A 23 8.47 -14.77 -17.34
CA GLY A 23 8.36 -15.48 -18.61
C GLY A 23 6.95 -15.91 -19.02
N VAL A 24 5.93 -15.52 -18.26
CA VAL A 24 4.51 -15.56 -18.62
C VAL A 24 4.11 -14.17 -19.11
N PRO A 25 3.52 -14.03 -20.31
CA PRO A 25 3.05 -12.73 -20.75
C PRO A 25 1.82 -12.30 -19.95
N ASP A 26 1.68 -10.99 -19.69
CA ASP A 26 0.63 -10.39 -18.85
C ASP A 26 -0.77 -11.00 -19.11
N TYR A 27 -1.25 -11.11 -20.37
CA TYR A 27 -2.56 -11.74 -20.69
C TYR A 27 -2.75 -13.22 -20.27
N LEU A 28 -1.73 -13.87 -19.73
CA LEU A 28 -1.75 -15.24 -19.22
C LEU A 28 -1.30 -15.32 -17.76
N ASP A 29 -0.93 -14.19 -17.16
CA ASP A 29 -0.38 -14.11 -15.82
C ASP A 29 -1.41 -13.50 -14.87
N PRO A 30 -1.91 -14.25 -13.86
CA PRO A 30 -2.91 -13.72 -12.93
C PRO A 30 -2.34 -12.79 -11.84
N ASP A 31 -1.06 -12.39 -11.94
CA ASP A 31 -0.27 -11.56 -11.00
C ASP A 31 0.84 -10.87 -11.84
N SER A 32 0.45 -10.00 -12.78
CA SER A 32 1.27 -9.51 -13.89
C SER A 32 2.50 -8.68 -13.47
N ASP A 33 2.47 -8.06 -12.30
CA ASP A 33 3.59 -7.31 -11.73
C ASP A 33 4.40 -8.10 -10.67
N GLY A 34 3.91 -9.30 -10.32
CA GLY A 34 4.58 -10.29 -9.50
C GLY A 34 4.72 -9.87 -8.04
N ASP A 35 3.81 -9.05 -7.56
CA ASP A 35 3.87 -8.46 -6.23
C ASP A 35 3.13 -9.32 -5.18
N GLY A 36 2.22 -10.20 -5.62
CA GLY A 36 1.44 -11.12 -4.79
C GLY A 36 -0.01 -10.69 -4.51
N VAL A 37 -0.46 -9.57 -5.07
CA VAL A 37 -1.85 -9.19 -5.23
C VAL A 37 -2.31 -9.60 -6.63
N PRO A 38 -3.38 -10.42 -6.78
CA PRO A 38 -3.83 -10.81 -8.11
C PRO A 38 -4.42 -9.64 -8.90
N ASP A 39 -4.22 -9.64 -10.21
CA ASP A 39 -4.77 -8.66 -11.17
C ASP A 39 -6.29 -8.49 -11.02
N ALA A 40 -6.99 -9.57 -10.68
CA ALA A 40 -8.44 -9.57 -10.41
C ALA A 40 -8.86 -8.70 -9.22
N ASP A 41 -7.97 -8.54 -8.24
CA ASP A 41 -8.17 -7.75 -7.02
C ASP A 41 -7.69 -6.28 -7.23
N GLU A 42 -6.64 -6.06 -8.01
CA GLU A 42 -6.08 -4.72 -8.33
C GLU A 42 -6.90 -3.99 -9.38
N GLY A 43 -7.13 -4.65 -10.52
CA GLY A 43 -7.92 -4.13 -11.62
C GLY A 43 -7.22 -3.05 -12.43
N THR A 44 -7.99 -2.35 -13.26
CA THR A 44 -7.47 -1.41 -14.28
C THR A 44 -7.51 0.05 -13.85
N SER A 45 -7.56 0.33 -12.54
CA SER A 45 -7.46 1.69 -12.02
C SER A 45 -6.00 2.17 -12.08
N ASP A 46 -5.73 3.38 -11.60
CA ASP A 46 -4.40 4.02 -11.59
C ASP A 46 -4.44 4.96 -10.37
N TYR A 47 -4.29 4.38 -9.18
CA TYR A 47 -4.58 5.04 -7.91
C TYR A 47 -3.61 6.20 -7.62
N ASP A 48 -2.32 6.00 -7.90
CA ASP A 48 -1.28 7.01 -7.72
C ASP A 48 -1.16 8.01 -8.89
N SER A 49 -1.82 7.72 -10.03
CA SER A 49 -1.81 8.53 -11.25
C SER A 49 -0.43 8.65 -11.92
N ASP A 50 0.43 7.63 -11.83
CA ASP A 50 1.73 7.58 -12.52
C ASP A 50 1.62 7.17 -14.00
N GLY A 51 0.48 6.59 -14.39
CA GLY A 51 0.16 6.17 -15.75
C GLY A 51 0.35 4.68 -16.02
N LEU A 52 0.64 3.87 -15.01
CA LEU A 52 0.56 2.42 -15.00
C LEU A 52 -0.78 2.01 -14.37
N PRO A 53 -1.54 1.09 -14.99
CA PRO A 53 -2.70 0.52 -14.31
C PRO A 53 -2.27 -0.32 -13.11
N ASP A 54 -3.09 -0.36 -12.06
CA ASP A 54 -2.78 -1.02 -10.78
C ASP A 54 -2.34 -2.50 -10.97
N TYR A 55 -3.00 -3.28 -11.84
CA TYR A 55 -2.60 -4.68 -12.14
C TYR A 55 -1.19 -4.85 -12.77
N LEU A 56 -0.53 -3.75 -13.13
CA LEU A 56 0.84 -3.73 -13.64
C LEU A 56 1.78 -2.97 -12.69
N ASP A 57 1.28 -2.44 -11.57
CA ASP A 57 1.99 -1.53 -10.68
C ASP A 57 2.19 -2.11 -9.27
N PRO A 58 3.44 -2.50 -8.93
CA PRO A 58 3.74 -3.15 -7.65
C PRO A 58 3.70 -2.21 -6.42
N ASP A 59 3.32 -0.94 -6.60
CA ASP A 59 3.22 0.13 -5.58
C ASP A 59 2.07 1.09 -5.99
N SER A 60 0.85 0.55 -6.08
CA SER A 60 -0.33 1.16 -6.73
C SER A 60 -0.83 2.47 -6.11
N ASP A 61 -0.45 2.77 -4.87
CA ASP A 61 -0.75 4.04 -4.20
C ASP A 61 0.44 5.03 -4.17
N GLY A 62 1.61 4.57 -4.64
CA GLY A 62 2.84 5.33 -4.80
C GLY A 62 3.46 5.80 -3.48
N ASP A 63 3.17 5.12 -2.37
CA ASP A 63 3.64 5.51 -1.04
C ASP A 63 5.07 4.99 -0.76
N GLY A 64 5.52 3.96 -1.49
CA GLY A 64 6.83 3.33 -1.39
C GLY A 64 6.86 2.00 -0.65
N VAL A 65 5.71 1.45 -0.26
CA VAL A 65 5.50 0.10 0.27
C VAL A 65 4.84 -0.74 -0.83
N PRO A 66 5.43 -1.88 -1.23
CA PRO A 66 4.82 -2.68 -2.29
C PRO A 66 3.47 -3.29 -1.87
N ASN A 67 2.48 -3.37 -2.77
CA ASN A 67 1.11 -3.84 -2.47
C ASN A 67 1.13 -5.21 -1.73
N GLY A 68 1.98 -6.13 -2.18
CA GLY A 68 2.17 -7.45 -1.59
C GLY A 68 2.75 -7.47 -0.16
N SER A 69 3.29 -6.35 0.32
CA SER A 69 3.74 -6.14 1.70
C SER A 69 2.66 -5.55 2.61
N GLU A 70 1.54 -5.16 2.03
CA GLU A 70 0.44 -4.48 2.69
C GLU A 70 -0.73 -5.44 2.96
N SER A 71 -1.73 -4.92 3.65
CA SER A 71 -2.92 -5.70 3.98
C SER A 71 -3.90 -5.68 2.82
N LYS A 72 -4.60 -6.78 2.58
CA LYS A 72 -5.74 -6.82 1.62
C LYS A 72 -7.06 -6.36 2.29
N GLY A 73 -6.93 -5.72 3.45
CA GLY A 73 -8.02 -5.22 4.28
C GLY A 73 -8.45 -3.84 3.82
N ASP A 74 -9.22 -3.19 4.68
CA ASP A 74 -9.71 -1.82 4.55
C ASP A 74 -9.82 -1.33 6.01
N SER A 75 -8.71 -0.77 6.50
CA SER A 75 -8.43 -0.59 7.92
C SER A 75 -9.18 0.60 8.51
N ASP A 76 -9.35 1.66 7.74
CA ASP A 76 -10.13 2.85 8.08
C ASP A 76 -11.63 2.72 7.70
N THR A 77 -11.99 1.70 6.91
CA THR A 77 -13.35 1.39 6.43
C THR A 77 -13.94 2.39 5.45
N ASP A 78 -13.11 3.07 4.66
CA ASP A 78 -13.55 4.02 3.63
C ASP A 78 -13.97 3.33 2.31
N GLY A 79 -13.61 2.07 2.14
CA GLY A 79 -13.90 1.24 0.98
C GLY A 79 -12.77 1.14 -0.05
N VAL A 80 -11.59 1.69 0.24
CA VAL A 80 -10.34 1.49 -0.46
C VAL A 80 -9.53 0.41 0.27
N PRO A 81 -9.05 -0.63 -0.42
CA PRO A 81 -8.15 -1.59 0.18
C PRO A 81 -6.86 -0.93 0.67
N ASP A 82 -6.27 -1.44 1.76
CA ASP A 82 -5.05 -0.86 2.36
C ASP A 82 -3.91 -0.70 1.33
N TYR A 83 -3.73 -1.68 0.42
CA TYR A 83 -2.71 -1.61 -0.65
C TYR A 83 -2.98 -0.61 -1.79
N LEU A 84 -4.08 0.15 -1.70
CA LEU A 84 -4.45 1.25 -2.60
C LEU A 84 -4.61 2.57 -1.81
N ASP A 85 -4.21 2.60 -0.53
CA ASP A 85 -4.37 3.73 0.38
C ASP A 85 -3.05 4.11 1.08
N PRO A 86 -2.48 5.30 0.77
CA PRO A 86 -1.18 5.71 1.31
C PRO A 86 -1.17 6.07 2.81
N ASP A 87 -2.32 6.02 3.49
CA ASP A 87 -2.49 6.20 4.95
C ASP A 87 -3.64 5.31 5.44
N SER A 88 -3.45 3.99 5.40
CA SER A 88 -4.48 2.93 5.53
C SER A 88 -5.38 3.03 6.77
N ASP A 89 -4.93 3.67 7.85
CA ASP A 89 -5.71 3.84 9.08
C ASP A 89 -6.14 5.30 9.36
N GLU A 90 -5.90 6.20 8.40
CA GLU A 90 -6.13 7.65 8.45
C GLU A 90 -5.59 8.33 9.72
N ASP A 91 -4.49 7.82 10.31
CA ASP A 91 -3.90 8.42 11.52
C ASP A 91 -3.03 9.67 11.23
N GLY A 92 -2.72 9.91 9.96
CA GLY A 92 -1.91 11.01 9.46
C GLY A 92 -0.42 10.70 9.38
N LEU A 93 -0.02 9.43 9.56
CA LEU A 93 1.33 8.92 9.35
C LEU A 93 1.30 7.89 8.20
N PRO A 94 1.78 8.27 7.00
CA PRO A 94 1.72 7.40 5.83
C PRO A 94 2.35 6.03 6.04
N ASP A 95 1.81 5.02 5.35
CA ASP A 95 2.15 3.60 5.48
C ASP A 95 3.66 3.35 5.35
N ALA A 96 4.35 4.03 4.44
CA ALA A 96 5.80 3.98 4.28
C ALA A 96 6.61 4.36 5.54
N GLN A 97 6.04 5.18 6.44
CA GLN A 97 6.66 5.52 7.73
C GLN A 97 6.34 4.49 8.83
N GLU A 98 5.28 3.72 8.64
CA GLU A 98 4.82 2.63 9.49
C GLU A 98 5.47 1.29 9.09
N ALA A 99 5.81 1.13 7.82
CA ALA A 99 6.44 -0.03 7.23
C ALA A 99 7.72 -0.40 8.01
N GLY A 100 7.73 -1.61 8.58
CA GLY A 100 8.82 -2.10 9.43
C GLY A 100 8.69 -1.79 10.92
N ARG A 101 7.59 -1.15 11.37
CA ARG A 101 7.20 -1.03 12.79
C ARG A 101 6.11 -2.02 13.20
N ALA A 102 5.72 -2.93 12.31
CA ALA A 102 4.76 -4.01 12.55
C ALA A 102 5.02 -4.70 13.90
N GLY A 103 4.22 -4.32 14.92
CA GLY A 103 4.32 -4.82 16.28
C GLY A 103 4.54 -3.79 17.40
N ASP A 104 4.58 -2.48 17.12
CA ASP A 104 4.49 -1.45 18.18
C ASP A 104 3.03 -1.04 18.44
N PRO A 105 2.37 -1.52 19.51
CA PRO A 105 1.03 -1.10 19.90
C PRO A 105 0.94 0.38 20.37
N ASN A 106 2.01 1.17 20.22
CA ASN A 106 2.03 2.62 20.46
C ASN A 106 2.35 3.45 19.20
N TYR A 107 2.22 2.88 18.00
CA TYR A 107 2.06 3.66 16.77
C TYR A 107 0.55 3.67 16.44
N VAL A 108 -0.03 4.86 16.34
CA VAL A 108 -1.15 5.27 17.21
C VAL A 108 -2.50 4.82 16.66
N THR A 109 -3.05 3.74 17.22
CA THR A 109 -4.50 3.47 17.07
C THR A 109 -5.28 4.67 17.64
N ILE A 110 -5.81 5.56 16.79
CA ILE A 110 -6.81 6.53 17.21
C ILE A 110 -8.13 5.77 17.40
N ASN A 111 -8.31 5.10 18.54
CA ASN A 111 -9.64 4.59 18.84
C ASN A 111 -10.58 5.82 18.95
N PRO A 112 -11.75 5.82 18.29
CA PRO A 112 -12.73 6.88 18.42
C PRO A 112 -13.36 6.83 19.82
N GLY A 113 -12.66 7.42 20.79
CA GLY A 113 -12.95 7.33 22.22
C GLY A 113 -11.82 7.83 23.12
N ASP A 114 -10.61 7.95 22.59
CA ASP A 114 -9.40 8.22 23.37
C ASP A 114 -9.09 9.73 23.24
N ASN A 115 -9.36 10.51 24.30
CA ASN A 115 -8.94 11.92 24.35
C ASN A 115 -7.42 12.04 24.58
N MET A 116 -6.62 11.40 23.74
CA MET A 116 -5.16 11.49 23.77
C MET A 116 -4.76 12.30 22.55
N ASP A 117 -4.53 13.59 22.79
CA ASP A 117 -3.69 14.47 21.98
C ASP A 117 -2.26 13.93 22.00
N ASP A 118 -2.04 12.80 21.32
CA ASP A 118 -0.72 12.21 21.14
C ASP A 118 -0.31 12.43 19.68
N THR A 119 -0.26 13.71 19.30
CA THR A 119 0.73 14.13 18.32
C THR A 119 2.08 13.56 18.78
N PRO A 120 2.82 12.76 17.98
CA PRO A 120 4.25 12.70 18.22
C PRO A 120 4.69 14.14 17.97
N PRO A 121 5.19 14.89 18.97
CA PRO A 121 5.74 16.16 18.62
C PRO A 121 6.96 15.80 17.76
N PHE A 122 6.88 16.10 16.47
CA PHE A 122 8.02 16.59 15.73
C PHE A 122 8.49 17.89 16.41
N ASP A 123 8.95 17.80 17.66
CA ASP A 123 9.64 18.86 18.36
C ASP A 123 11.11 18.76 17.95
N ILE A 124 11.45 19.47 16.88
CA ILE A 124 12.83 19.74 16.50
C ILE A 124 13.59 20.62 17.53
N HIS A 125 13.06 20.91 18.72
CA HIS A 125 13.63 21.88 19.68
C HIS A 125 13.84 21.46 21.14
N SER A 126 13.98 20.18 21.51
CA SER A 126 14.30 19.87 22.92
C SER A 126 15.38 18.81 23.15
N ARG A 127 16.57 19.02 22.56
CA ARG A 127 17.83 18.56 23.18
C ARG A 127 18.45 19.64 24.05
N SER A 128 17.95 19.78 25.27
CA SER A 128 18.69 20.39 26.38
C SER A 128 19.04 19.31 27.41
N TYR A 129 20.20 18.65 27.24
CA TYR A 129 20.77 17.82 28.29
C TYR A 129 21.19 18.71 29.46
N LYS A 130 20.38 18.77 30.52
CA LYS A 130 20.82 19.18 31.84
C LYS A 130 21.24 17.91 32.60
N TYR A 131 22.53 17.58 32.56
CA TYR A 131 23.10 16.68 33.57
C TYR A 131 23.15 17.43 34.90
N GLY A 132 22.36 16.96 35.86
CA GLY A 132 22.39 17.37 37.26
C GLY A 132 22.54 16.15 38.15
N ASP A 133 23.52 16.26 39.05
CA ASP A 133 23.65 15.62 40.36
C ASP A 133 24.33 14.25 40.45
N GLY A 134 25.63 14.34 40.81
CA GLY A 134 26.48 13.35 41.45
C GLY A 134 27.67 14.04 42.11
#